data_AF-A0A5E4BIN2-F1
#
_entry.id   AF-A0A5E4BIN2-F1
#
_cell.length_a   1.000
_cell.length_b   1.000
_cell.length_c   1.000
_cell.angle_alpha   90.00
_cell.angle_beta   90.00
_cell.angle_gamma   90.00
#
_symmetry.space_group_name_H-M   'P 1'
#
loop_
_entity.id
_entity.type
_entity.pdbx_description
1 polymer ?
#
loop_
_entity_poly.entity_id
_entity_poly.type
_entity_poly.pdbx_seq_one_letter_code
_entity_poly.pdbx_strand_id
1 'polypeptide(L)'
;MVKCYHKKYRSATRDVIFHLQFHTGAVQGYGLVFGKEDLDSACKDDRFPDYGKIELVFSATPEKIQGCEHLHNDHGVIVDYNTAHPLICWDSYENLSADGEGACC
;
A
#
# COMPACT_ATOMS: atom_id res chain seq x y z
N MET A 1 -8.78 2.18 -0.09
CA MET A 1 -7.51 2.93 -0.27
C MET A 1 -6.39 2.18 0.41
N VAL A 2 -5.23 2.07 -0.24
CA VAL A 2 -3.99 1.48 0.29
C VAL A 2 -2.90 2.55 0.19
N LYS A 3 -2.12 2.73 1.27
CA LYS A 3 -0.96 3.62 1.30
C LYS A 3 0.26 2.85 1.80
N CYS A 4 1.37 2.96 1.09
CA CYS A 4 2.64 2.36 1.48
C CYS A 4 3.61 3.46 1.89
N TYR A 5 4.33 3.23 3.00
CA TYR A 5 5.28 4.19 3.55
C TYR A 5 6.64 3.53 3.77
N HIS A 6 7.70 4.31 3.59
CA HIS A 6 9.05 3.89 3.96
C HIS A 6 9.23 4.01 5.48
N LYS A 7 9.54 2.89 6.15
CA LYS A 7 9.78 2.84 7.59
C LYS A 7 11.18 3.39 7.93
N LYS A 8 11.25 4.62 8.41
CA LYS A 8 12.49 5.22 8.92
C LYS A 8 12.67 4.93 10.41
N TYR A 9 13.60 4.05 10.77
CA TYR A 9 13.84 3.63 12.17
C TYR A 9 14.28 4.76 13.14
N ARG A 10 14.67 5.93 12.63
CA ARG A 10 15.17 7.05 13.44
C ARG A 10 14.43 8.38 13.21
N SER A 11 13.34 8.38 12.46
CA SER A 11 12.60 9.60 12.13
C SER A 11 11.11 9.38 12.32
N ALA A 12 10.43 10.36 12.91
CA ALA A 12 8.97 10.40 13.01
C ALA A 12 8.28 10.76 11.67
N THR A 13 9.04 10.90 10.58
CA THR A 13 8.51 11.22 9.25
C THR A 13 8.14 9.95 8.49
N ARG A 14 7.10 10.05 7.65
CA ARG A 14 6.73 9.00 6.70
C ARG A 14 6.89 9.54 5.29
N ASP A 15 7.72 8.87 4.53
CA ASP A 15 7.77 9.10 3.10
C ASP A 15 6.78 8.13 2.47
N VAL A 16 5.77 8.68 1.78
CA VAL A 16 4.88 7.89 0.95
C VAL A 16 5.71 7.29 -0.17
N ILE A 17 5.57 5.98 -0.37
CA ILE A 17 6.15 5.29 -1.52
C ILE A 17 5.12 5.25 -2.65
N PHE A 18 3.88 4.87 -2.33
CA PHE A 18 2.74 4.93 -3.26
C PHE A 18 1.43 5.02 -2.48
N HIS A 19 0.39 5.53 -3.15
CA HIS A 19 -0.99 5.37 -2.73
C HIS A 19 -1.85 4.90 -3.90
N LEU A 20 -2.88 4.13 -3.56
CA LEU A 20 -3.77 3.50 -4.52
C LEU A 20 -5.20 3.49 -3.98
N GLN A 21 -6.14 3.83 -4.85
CA GLN A 21 -7.57 3.67 -4.60
C GLN A 21 -8.16 2.64 -5.56
N PHE A 22 -8.94 1.71 -5.01
CA PHE A 22 -9.64 0.69 -5.79
C PHE A 22 -10.97 0.35 -5.11
N HIS A 23 -11.93 -0.15 -5.89
CA HIS A 23 -13.20 -0.66 -5.40
C HIS A 23 -13.18 -2.19 -5.40
N THR A 24 -13.54 -2.82 -4.28
CA THR A 24 -13.64 -4.30 -4.20
C THR A 24 -14.69 -4.87 -5.15
N GLY A 25 -15.75 -4.10 -5.47
CA GLY A 25 -16.74 -4.48 -6.48
C GLY A 25 -16.22 -4.51 -7.92
N ALA A 26 -15.04 -3.93 -8.19
CA ALA A 26 -14.38 -3.99 -9.49
C ALA A 26 -13.38 -5.14 -9.60
N VAL A 27 -13.15 -5.91 -8.53
CA VAL A 27 -12.26 -7.08 -8.53
C VAL A 27 -12.92 -8.19 -9.36
N GLN A 28 -12.37 -8.47 -10.53
CA GLN A 28 -12.79 -9.58 -11.39
C GLN A 28 -11.76 -10.71 -11.22
N GLY A 29 -12.17 -11.85 -10.67
CA GLY A 29 -11.27 -12.96 -10.34
C GLY A 29 -10.61 -12.81 -8.96
N TYR A 30 -9.31 -13.14 -8.87
CA TYR A 30 -8.57 -13.22 -7.59
C TYR A 30 -7.45 -12.17 -7.45
N GLY A 31 -7.32 -11.22 -8.38
CA GLY A 31 -6.25 -10.24 -8.28
C GLY A 31 -6.44 -8.96 -9.11
N LEU A 32 -5.73 -7.91 -8.71
CA LEU A 32 -5.60 -6.65 -9.43
C LEU A 32 -4.11 -6.29 -9.54
N VAL A 33 -3.69 -5.83 -10.72
CA VAL A 33 -2.31 -5.39 -10.97
C VAL A 33 -2.34 -3.92 -11.37
N PHE A 34 -1.50 -3.12 -10.73
CA PHE A 34 -1.36 -1.68 -10.96
C PHE A 34 0.07 -1.36 -11.37
N GLY A 35 0.23 -0.68 -12.51
CA GLY A 35 1.52 -0.17 -12.98
C GLY A 35 1.90 1.13 -12.26
N LYS A 36 3.12 1.62 -12.47
CA LYS A 36 3.60 2.90 -11.91
C LYS A 36 2.64 4.05 -12.28
N GLU A 37 2.07 4.03 -13.47
CA GLU A 37 1.11 4.99 -13.99
C GLU A 37 -0.22 5.05 -13.21
N ASP A 38 -0.61 3.93 -12.58
CA ASP A 38 -1.85 3.83 -11.79
C ASP A 38 -1.65 4.17 -10.31
N LEU A 39 -0.39 4.35 -9.89
CA LEU A 39 -0.02 4.65 -8.52
C LEU A 39 0.12 6.15 -8.34
N ASP A 40 -0.81 6.73 -7.59
CA ASP A 40 -0.78 8.12 -7.23
C ASP A 40 0.55 8.45 -6.49
N SER A 41 1.07 9.67 -6.71
CA SER A 41 2.41 10.13 -6.29
C SER A 41 3.59 9.37 -6.91
N ALA A 42 3.54 8.04 -7.01
CA ALA A 42 4.61 7.23 -7.57
C ALA A 42 4.75 7.38 -9.08
N CYS A 43 3.66 7.70 -9.80
CA CYS A 43 3.66 7.90 -11.24
C CYS A 43 4.65 8.98 -11.73
N LYS A 44 5.01 9.93 -10.85
CA LYS A 44 5.97 11.03 -11.10
C LYS A 44 7.24 10.94 -10.25
N ASP A 45 7.39 9.89 -9.44
CA ASP A 45 8.53 9.73 -8.55
C ASP A 45 9.59 8.83 -9.18
N ASP A 46 10.77 9.38 -9.46
CA ASP A 46 11.90 8.66 -10.04
C ASP A 46 12.49 7.59 -9.09
N ARG A 47 12.19 7.66 -7.79
CA ARG A 47 12.60 6.65 -6.81
C ARG A 47 11.78 5.36 -6.98
N PHE A 48 10.60 5.44 -7.59
CA PHE A 48 9.79 4.27 -7.90
C PHE A 48 10.21 3.72 -9.27
N PRO A 49 10.62 2.44 -9.39
CA PRO A 49 11.09 1.88 -10.66
C PRO A 49 10.04 1.98 -11.76
N ASP A 50 10.45 2.27 -12.99
CA ASP A 50 9.54 2.40 -14.13
C ASP A 50 8.79 1.11 -14.48
N TYR A 51 9.42 -0.05 -14.20
CA TYR A 51 8.80 -1.37 -14.33
C TYR A 51 8.16 -1.86 -13.02
N GLY A 52 8.10 -1.00 -12.00
CA GLY A 52 7.49 -1.28 -10.72
C GLY A 52 5.98 -1.50 -10.86
N LYS A 53 5.46 -2.52 -10.18
CA LYS A 53 4.04 -2.87 -10.18
C LYS A 53 3.60 -3.36 -8.82
N ILE A 54 2.32 -3.16 -8.52
CA ILE A 54 1.68 -3.65 -7.29
C ILE A 54 0.60 -4.65 -7.67
N GLU A 55 0.68 -5.84 -7.10
CA GLU A 55 -0.33 -6.89 -7.25
C GLU A 55 -1.08 -7.07 -5.94
N LEU A 56 -2.39 -6.88 -5.98
CA LEU A 56 -3.30 -7.16 -4.88
C LEU A 56 -4.00 -8.49 -5.17
N VAL A 57 -3.77 -9.48 -4.32
CA VAL A 57 -4.40 -10.81 -4.45
C VAL A 57 -5.49 -10.96 -3.39
N PHE A 58 -6.68 -11.40 -3.81
CA PHE A 58 -7.86 -11.50 -2.97
C PHE A 58 -8.33 -12.95 -2.83
N SER A 59 -8.88 -13.26 -1.66
CA SER A 59 -9.57 -14.51 -1.38
C SER A 59 -11.01 -14.23 -0.95
N ALA A 60 -11.92 -15.15 -1.28
CA ALA A 60 -13.29 -15.11 -0.78
C ALA A 60 -13.38 -15.56 0.70
N THR A 61 -12.37 -16.28 1.17
CA THR A 61 -12.31 -16.88 2.50
C THR A 61 -11.00 -16.49 3.20
N PRO A 62 -10.97 -16.49 4.54
CA PRO A 62 -9.77 -16.10 5.30
C PRO A 62 -8.62 -17.12 5.21
N GLU A 63 -8.82 -18.27 4.57
CA GLU A 63 -7.75 -19.24 4.38
C GLU A 63 -6.69 -18.74 3.40
N LYS A 64 -5.46 -19.24 3.54
CA LYS A 64 -4.36 -18.92 2.62
C LYS A 64 -4.73 -19.35 1.20
N ILE A 65 -4.50 -18.45 0.24
CA ILE A 65 -4.69 -18.72 -1.18
C ILE A 65 -3.70 -19.82 -1.60
N GLN A 66 -4.23 -20.98 -2.01
CA GLN A 66 -3.42 -22.07 -2.53
C GLN A 66 -2.62 -21.61 -3.76
N GLY A 67 -1.33 -21.93 -3.81
CA GLY A 67 -0.42 -21.49 -4.88
C GLY A 67 0.27 -20.13 -4.65
N CYS A 68 -0.14 -19.37 -3.61
CA CYS A 68 0.54 -18.13 -3.20
C CYS A 68 1.64 -18.37 -2.14
N GLU A 69 2.14 -19.60 -2.00
CA GLU A 69 3.16 -19.94 -0.99
C GLU A 69 4.48 -19.18 -1.20
N HIS A 70 4.77 -18.81 -2.45
CA HIS A 70 5.92 -17.96 -2.81
C HIS A 70 5.76 -16.49 -2.37
N LEU A 71 4.55 -16.03 -2.05
CA LEU A 71 4.27 -14.67 -1.57
C LEU A 71 4.47 -14.53 -0.05
N HIS A 72 5.06 -15.54 0.61
CA HIS A 72 5.39 -15.41 2.03
C HIS A 72 6.39 -14.27 2.21
N ASN A 73 6.04 -13.35 3.10
CA ASN A 73 6.96 -12.32 3.57
C ASN A 73 8.27 -12.96 4.07
N ASP A 74 9.40 -12.32 3.78
CA ASP A 74 10.71 -12.75 4.30
C ASP A 74 10.66 -12.86 5.83
N HIS A 75 11.48 -13.73 6.42
CA HIS A 75 11.52 -13.97 7.87
C HIS A 75 11.78 -12.69 8.69
N GLY A 76 12.35 -11.63 8.10
CA GLY A 76 12.52 -10.32 8.74
C GLY A 76 11.27 -9.44 8.79
N VAL A 77 10.18 -9.80 8.09
CA VAL A 77 8.96 -9.01 7.98
C VAL A 77 7.91 -9.57 8.94
N ILE A 78 7.89 -9.01 10.15
CA ILE A 78 6.94 -9.36 11.21
C ILE A 78 5.92 -8.23 11.35
N VAL A 79 4.63 -8.59 11.40
CA VAL A 79 3.56 -7.66 11.77
C VAL A 79 3.42 -7.66 13.29
N ASP A 80 3.93 -6.62 13.95
CA ASP A 80 3.79 -6.45 15.39
C ASP A 80 2.49 -5.68 15.71
N TYR A 81 1.45 -6.43 16.07
CA TYR A 81 0.15 -5.88 16.44
C TYR A 81 0.13 -5.21 17.84
N ASN A 82 1.17 -5.42 18.66
CA ASN A 82 1.25 -4.88 20.02
C ASN A 82 2.19 -3.67 20.14
N THR A 83 2.72 -3.18 19.03
CA THR A 83 3.63 -2.04 19.05
C THR A 83 2.91 -0.77 19.49
N ALA A 84 3.45 -0.05 20.46
CA ALA A 84 2.99 1.30 20.80
C ALA A 84 3.57 2.38 19.85
N HIS A 85 4.29 1.96 18.81
CA HIS A 85 4.98 2.88 17.91
C HIS A 85 3.94 3.66 17.08
N PRO A 86 3.84 5.00 17.23
CA PRO A 86 2.82 5.80 16.57
C PRO A 86 2.94 5.77 15.04
N LEU A 87 4.11 5.43 14.49
CA LEU A 87 4.26 5.20 13.05
C LEU A 87 3.58 3.94 12.51
N ILE A 88 3.36 2.93 13.36
CA ILE A 88 2.77 1.64 12.96
C ILE A 88 1.29 1.61 13.35
N CYS A 89 0.93 2.13 14.52
CA CYS A 89 -0.45 2.24 15.01
C CYS A 89 -1.10 3.55 14.58
N TRP A 90 -1.09 3.84 13.28
CA TRP A 90 -1.59 5.11 12.76
C TRP A 90 -2.88 4.96 12.00
N ASP A 91 -3.83 5.80 12.36
CA ASP A 91 -5.08 5.91 11.64
C ASP A 91 -4.90 6.80 10.40
N SER A 92 -5.02 6.18 9.22
CA SER A 92 -4.93 6.89 7.94
C SER A 92 -6.20 7.70 7.61
N TYR A 93 -7.29 7.54 8.37
CA TYR A 93 -8.56 8.25 8.19
C TYR A 93 -8.66 9.55 8.99
N GLU A 94 -7.92 9.69 10.09
CA GLU A 94 -7.90 10.91 10.92
C GLU A 94 -7.39 12.16 10.15
N ASN A 95 -6.73 11.98 9.01
CA ASN A 95 -6.13 13.06 8.20
C ASN A 95 -6.75 13.22 6.80
N LEU A 96 -7.99 12.75 6.59
CA LEU A 96 -8.67 12.93 5.29
C LEU A 96 -8.92 14.40 4.91
N SER A 97 -8.82 15.32 5.87
CA SER A 97 -9.18 16.74 5.72
C SER A 97 -8.02 17.66 5.29
N ALA A 98 -6.83 17.14 4.97
CA ALA A 98 -5.63 17.99 4.78
C ALA A 98 -4.99 17.97 3.38
N ASP A 99 -5.46 17.13 2.45
CA ASP A 99 -4.89 17.06 1.07
C ASP A 99 -5.97 17.26 -0.01
N GLY A 100 -7.02 18.01 0.33
CA GLY A 100 -8.00 18.49 -0.61
C GLY A 100 -7.68 19.90 -1.05
N GLU A 101 -6.73 20.09 -1.97
CA GLU A 101 -6.84 21.11 -3.03
C GLU A 101 -5.66 21.03 -4.01
N GLY A 102 -6.00 20.74 -5.26
CA GLY A 102 -5.08 20.63 -6.38
C GLY A 102 -5.83 20.13 -7.61
N ALA A 103 -7.03 20.68 -7.84
CA ALA A 103 -7.79 20.46 -9.05
C ALA A 103 -6.91 20.79 -10.27
N CYS A 104 -6.68 19.79 -11.13
CA CYS A 104 -6.25 20.07 -12.49
C CYS A 104 -7.45 20.70 -13.22
N CYS A 105 -7.40 22.02 -13.37
CA CYS A 105 -8.09 22.79 -14.39
C CYS A 105 -7.04 23.58 -15.16
#